data_AF-A0A7G9LAH1-F1
#
_entry.id   AF-A0A7G9LAH1-F1
#
_cell.length_a   1.000
_cell.length_b   1.000
_cell.length_c   1.000
_cell.angle_alpha   90.00
_cell.angle_beta   90.00
_cell.angle_gamma   90.00
#
_symmetry.space_group_name_H-M   'P 1'
#
loop_
_entity.id
_entity.type
_entity.pdbx_description
1 polymer ?
#
loop_
_entity_poly.entity_id
_entity_poly.type
_entity_poly.pdbx_seq_one_letter_code
_entity_poly.pdbx_strand_id
1 'polypeptide(L)'
;MKREILITSDGSTTIHLPDWDEQYHSKNGSINETYHVFIESGLKLVSTEEVSILEIGFGTGLNAFITYLEAKKPIDYVGVEAYPVTAEEIEKMNFISVLDAKEENAIFDKMHEVSWEEKHQITDNFSLTKRKQFFEDITDEDAFNLIYFDAFGARVQPQLWTEEIFAKMFTSLKENGILVTYSAKGSVRRAMQAVGFTVERLPGPPGKREMLRAIKKSKL
;
A
#
# COMPACT_ATOMS: atom_id res chain seq x y z
N MET A 1 -18.49 4.62 11.45
CA MET A 1 -18.59 3.29 10.82
C MET A 1 -18.11 2.27 11.84
N LYS A 2 -18.81 1.15 12.00
CA LYS A 2 -18.39 0.10 12.93
C LYS A 2 -17.13 -0.59 12.39
N ARG A 3 -16.13 -0.81 13.24
CA ARG A 3 -14.88 -1.51 12.92
C ARG A 3 -14.73 -2.72 13.85
N GLU A 4 -14.51 -3.90 13.28
CA GLU A 4 -14.36 -5.17 14.01
C GLU A 4 -13.02 -5.80 13.70
N ILE A 5 -12.36 -6.41 14.68
CA ILE A 5 -11.08 -7.10 14.45
C ILE A 5 -11.32 -8.57 14.15
N LEU A 6 -10.77 -9.05 13.04
CA LEU A 6 -10.84 -10.46 12.63
C LEU A 6 -9.43 -11.05 12.51
N ILE A 7 -9.31 -12.36 12.74
CA ILE A 7 -8.10 -13.13 12.44
C ILE A 7 -8.23 -13.69 11.02
N THR A 8 -7.21 -13.49 10.20
CA THR A 8 -7.10 -14.00 8.83
C THR A 8 -6.46 -15.39 8.81
N SER A 9 -6.43 -16.07 7.67
CA SER A 9 -5.94 -17.46 7.60
C SER A 9 -4.44 -17.62 7.84
N ASP A 10 -3.64 -16.56 7.79
CA ASP A 10 -2.22 -16.60 8.16
C ASP A 10 -1.96 -16.25 9.63
N GLY A 11 -3.03 -16.09 10.43
CA GLY A 11 -2.98 -15.75 11.85
C GLY A 11 -2.88 -14.25 12.12
N SER A 12 -2.65 -13.42 11.11
CA SER A 12 -2.63 -11.96 11.27
C SER A 12 -4.02 -11.37 11.41
N THR A 13 -4.12 -10.22 12.08
CA THR A 13 -5.36 -9.46 12.23
C THR A 13 -5.71 -8.64 10.99
N THR A 14 -6.99 -8.33 10.82
CA THR A 14 -7.49 -7.33 9.88
C THR A 14 -8.65 -6.57 10.50
N ILE A 15 -8.89 -5.34 10.06
CA ILE A 15 -10.08 -4.56 10.43
C ILE A 15 -11.17 -4.85 9.41
N HIS A 16 -12.32 -5.30 9.88
CA HIS A 16 -13.54 -5.53 9.10
C HIS A 16 -14.51 -4.37 9.26
N LEU A 17 -15.11 -3.96 8.14
CA LEU A 17 -16.15 -2.96 8.02
C LEU A 17 -17.47 -3.64 7.64
N PRO A 18 -18.32 -4.01 8.63
CA PRO A 18 -19.53 -4.78 8.37
C PRO A 18 -20.51 -4.08 7.42
N ASP A 19 -20.58 -2.75 7.50
CA ASP A 19 -21.48 -1.94 6.66
C ASP A 19 -21.13 -2.05 5.16
N TRP A 20 -19.88 -2.39 4.83
CA TRP A 20 -19.39 -2.54 3.45
C TRP A 20 -19.17 -4.00 3.05
N ASP A 21 -19.22 -4.92 4.03
CA ASP A 21 -18.70 -6.29 3.92
C ASP A 21 -17.30 -6.27 3.27
N GLU A 22 -16.40 -5.46 3.81
CA GLU A 22 -15.05 -5.24 3.29
C GLU A 22 -14.05 -5.18 4.44
N GLN A 23 -12.80 -5.54 4.17
CA GLN A 23 -11.72 -5.57 5.17
C GLN A 23 -10.53 -4.74 4.69
N TYR A 24 -9.71 -4.27 5.63
CA TYR A 24 -8.47 -3.55 5.31
C TYR A 24 -7.46 -4.43 4.57
N HIS A 25 -7.44 -5.73 4.89
CA HIS A 25 -6.63 -6.73 4.19
C HIS A 25 -7.44 -8.01 3.94
N SER A 26 -6.97 -8.84 2.99
CA SER A 26 -7.57 -10.13 2.67
C SER A 26 -7.80 -11.04 3.88
N LYS A 27 -8.98 -11.64 3.98
CA LYS A 27 -9.27 -12.73 4.95
C LYS A 27 -8.37 -13.96 4.76
N ASN A 28 -7.75 -14.11 3.58
CA ASN A 28 -6.83 -15.20 3.27
C ASN A 28 -5.38 -14.94 3.72
N GLY A 29 -5.16 -13.89 4.52
CA GLY A 29 -3.88 -13.57 5.14
C GLY A 29 -3.44 -12.15 4.82
N SER A 30 -3.42 -11.27 5.83
CA SER A 30 -2.96 -9.88 5.63
C SER A 30 -1.48 -9.85 5.26
N ILE A 31 -0.65 -10.58 6.02
CA ILE A 31 0.80 -10.61 5.82
C ILE A 31 1.15 -11.29 4.50
N ASN A 32 0.54 -12.44 4.21
CA ASN A 32 0.80 -13.16 2.96
C ASN A 32 0.41 -12.34 1.72
N GLU A 33 -0.71 -11.61 1.77
CA GLU A 33 -1.09 -10.69 0.70
C GLU A 33 -0.07 -9.57 0.55
N THR A 34 0.36 -8.93 1.65
CA THR A 34 1.36 -7.85 1.61
C THR A 34 2.68 -8.30 1.00
N TYR A 35 3.22 -9.44 1.45
CA TYR A 35 4.44 -10.00 0.89
C TYR A 35 4.30 -10.26 -0.60
N HIS A 36 3.24 -10.95 -1.03
CA HIS A 36 3.06 -11.34 -2.42
C HIS A 36 2.85 -10.13 -3.36
N VAL A 37 1.98 -9.20 -2.96
CA VAL A 37 1.54 -8.09 -3.81
C VAL A 37 2.53 -6.94 -3.78
N PHE A 38 2.96 -6.51 -2.60
CA PHE A 38 3.70 -5.26 -2.45
C PHE A 38 5.21 -5.49 -2.39
N ILE A 39 5.67 -6.58 -1.75
CA ILE A 39 7.11 -6.86 -1.61
C ILE A 39 7.66 -7.61 -2.82
N GLU A 40 7.18 -8.82 -3.09
CA GLU A 40 7.70 -9.68 -4.18
C GLU A 40 7.40 -9.10 -5.56
N SER A 41 6.18 -8.60 -5.75
CA SER A 41 5.73 -8.08 -7.04
C SER A 41 6.02 -6.59 -7.23
N GLY A 42 6.47 -5.90 -6.18
CA GLY A 42 6.76 -4.46 -6.16
C GLY A 42 8.19 -4.17 -5.71
N LEU A 43 8.42 -4.01 -4.39
CA LEU A 43 9.67 -3.52 -3.81
C LEU A 43 10.93 -4.20 -4.36
N LYS A 44 10.93 -5.53 -4.46
CA LYS A 44 12.09 -6.30 -4.92
C LYS A 44 12.47 -6.07 -6.38
N LEU A 45 11.59 -5.46 -7.16
CA LEU A 45 11.82 -5.15 -8.57
C LEU A 45 12.38 -3.74 -8.79
N VAL A 46 12.41 -2.91 -7.75
CA VAL A 46 12.97 -1.58 -7.84
C VAL A 46 14.51 -1.66 -7.81
N SER A 47 15.13 -1.30 -8.92
CA SER A 47 16.58 -1.39 -9.09
C SER A 47 17.36 -0.20 -8.55
N THR A 48 16.71 0.93 -8.25
CA THR A 48 17.38 2.16 -7.77
C THR A 48 18.03 1.97 -6.40
N GLU A 49 19.09 2.72 -6.10
CA GLU A 49 19.81 2.63 -4.82
C GLU A 49 19.01 3.18 -3.64
N GLU A 50 18.19 4.20 -3.89
CA GLU A 50 17.20 4.75 -2.96
C GLU A 50 15.81 4.57 -3.57
N VAL A 51 14.81 4.28 -2.73
CA VAL A 51 13.45 3.97 -3.20
C VAL A 51 12.47 4.93 -2.54
N SER A 52 11.81 5.75 -3.36
CA SER A 52 10.65 6.53 -2.92
C SER A 52 9.34 5.77 -3.21
N ILE A 53 8.51 5.61 -2.18
CA ILE A 53 7.26 4.84 -2.23
C ILE A 53 6.08 5.73 -1.87
N LEU A 54 5.01 5.61 -2.64
CA LEU A 54 3.69 6.16 -2.30
C LEU A 54 2.70 5.02 -2.06
N GLU A 55 2.09 4.99 -0.89
CA GLU A 55 0.99 4.10 -0.55
C GLU A 55 -0.34 4.84 -0.58
N ILE A 56 -1.28 4.25 -1.31
CA ILE A 56 -2.66 4.70 -1.41
C ILE A 56 -3.49 3.87 -0.43
N GLY A 57 -3.77 4.46 0.74
CA GLY A 57 -4.41 3.79 1.87
C GLY A 57 -3.40 3.30 2.90
N PHE A 58 -2.84 4.22 3.71
CA PHE A 58 -1.89 3.86 4.78
C PHE A 58 -2.48 2.86 5.79
N GLY A 59 -3.79 2.96 6.05
CA GLY A 59 -4.54 1.97 6.82
C GLY A 59 -3.93 1.65 8.18
N THR A 60 -3.57 0.38 8.38
CA THR A 60 -2.98 -0.11 9.64
C THR A 60 -1.46 -0.04 9.67
N GLY A 61 -0.82 0.55 8.66
CA GLY A 61 0.63 0.63 8.52
C GLY A 61 1.33 -0.71 8.19
N LEU A 62 0.60 -1.76 7.81
CA LEU A 62 1.19 -3.09 7.57
C LEU A 62 2.18 -3.09 6.41
N ASN A 63 1.82 -2.49 5.27
CA ASN A 63 2.72 -2.43 4.11
C ASN A 63 3.97 -1.60 4.41
N ALA A 64 3.83 -0.49 5.13
CA ALA A 64 4.96 0.34 5.56
C ALA A 64 5.90 -0.44 6.50
N PHE A 65 5.35 -1.16 7.47
CA PHE A 65 6.12 -1.95 8.43
C PHE A 65 6.85 -3.12 7.76
N ILE A 66 6.17 -3.91 6.92
CA ILE A 66 6.83 -5.00 6.19
C ILE A 66 7.86 -4.43 5.20
N THR A 67 7.60 -3.29 4.56
CA THR A 67 8.59 -2.62 3.72
C THR A 67 9.84 -2.26 4.53
N TYR A 68 9.67 -1.74 5.75
CA TYR A 68 10.79 -1.47 6.65
C TYR A 68 11.60 -2.74 6.98
N LEU A 69 10.93 -3.85 7.33
CA LEU A 69 11.59 -5.11 7.66
C LEU A 69 12.39 -5.70 6.49
N GLU A 70 11.87 -5.56 5.26
CA GLU A 70 12.42 -6.20 4.07
C GLU A 70 13.38 -5.32 3.27
N ALA A 71 13.34 -4.00 3.49
CA ALA A 71 14.14 -3.05 2.74
C ALA A 71 15.64 -3.24 3.01
N LYS A 72 16.39 -3.43 1.92
CA LYS A 72 17.87 -3.50 1.93
C LYS A 72 18.52 -2.19 1.47
N LYS A 73 17.70 -1.16 1.28
CA LYS A 73 18.03 0.11 0.65
C LYS A 73 17.32 1.23 1.42
N PRO A 74 17.83 2.47 1.40
CA PRO A 74 17.12 3.60 1.97
C PRO A 74 15.73 3.78 1.34
N ILE A 75 14.71 3.93 2.21
CA ILE A 75 13.31 4.13 1.82
C ILE A 75 12.83 5.51 2.25
N ASP A 76 12.24 6.22 1.28
CA ASP A 76 11.40 7.39 1.53
C ASP A 76 9.93 7.01 1.33
N TYR A 77 9.23 6.75 2.43
CA TYR A 77 7.86 6.23 2.41
C TYR A 77 6.83 7.33 2.63
N VAL A 78 5.85 7.40 1.74
CA VAL A 78 4.71 8.31 1.85
C VAL A 78 3.42 7.49 1.91
N GLY A 79 2.67 7.59 3.00
CA GLY A 79 1.34 6.98 3.13
C GLY A 79 0.23 8.01 3.07
N VAL A 80 -0.78 7.81 2.22
CA VAL A 80 -1.96 8.69 2.13
C VAL A 80 -3.18 8.00 2.73
N GLU A 81 -3.92 8.70 3.58
CA GLU A 81 -5.12 8.15 4.23
C GLU A 81 -6.10 9.28 4.62
N ALA A 82 -7.33 9.22 4.12
CA ALA A 82 -8.35 10.22 4.45
C ALA A 82 -8.95 9.99 5.85
N TYR A 83 -9.01 8.74 6.31
CA TYR A 83 -9.67 8.34 7.54
C TYR A 83 -8.78 7.43 8.42
N PRO A 84 -7.75 8.00 9.08
CA PRO A 84 -6.79 7.24 9.87
C PRO A 84 -7.42 6.24 10.85
N VAL A 85 -6.78 5.08 10.98
CA VAL A 85 -7.08 4.09 12.01
C VAL A 85 -6.71 4.67 13.38
N THR A 86 -7.52 4.39 14.41
CA THR A 86 -7.28 4.94 15.76
C THR A 86 -6.17 4.17 16.47
N ALA A 87 -5.51 4.79 17.46
CA ALA A 87 -4.50 4.09 18.27
C ALA A 87 -5.06 2.82 18.93
N GLU A 88 -6.29 2.86 19.45
CA GLU A 88 -6.97 1.71 20.05
C GLU A 88 -7.20 0.55 19.04
N GLU A 89 -7.36 0.87 17.76
CA GLU A 89 -7.49 -0.14 16.71
C GLU A 89 -6.12 -0.72 16.32
N ILE A 90 -5.07 0.12 16.30
CA ILE A 90 -3.69 -0.32 16.05
C ILE A 90 -3.19 -1.24 17.17
N GLU A 91 -3.49 -0.96 18.42
CA GLU A 91 -3.13 -1.82 19.57
C GLU A 91 -3.71 -3.24 19.46
N LYS A 92 -4.81 -3.40 18.70
CA LYS A 92 -5.43 -4.71 18.47
C LYS A 92 -4.77 -5.47 17.31
N MET A 93 -3.82 -4.86 16.61
CA MET A 93 -3.10 -5.51 15.51
C MET A 93 -2.00 -6.43 16.06
N ASN A 94 -1.97 -7.68 15.62
CA ASN A 94 -1.01 -8.67 16.10
C ASN A 94 0.22 -8.85 15.18
N PHE A 95 0.48 -7.89 14.29
CA PHE A 95 1.50 -8.02 13.24
C PHE A 95 2.89 -8.35 13.79
N ILE A 96 3.32 -7.66 14.85
CA ILE A 96 4.60 -7.90 15.53
C ILE A 96 4.76 -9.37 15.93
N SER A 97 3.70 -9.97 16.49
CA SER A 97 3.75 -11.36 16.94
C SER A 97 3.76 -12.35 15.78
N VAL A 98 3.02 -12.09 14.71
CA VAL A 98 2.91 -13.04 13.57
C VAL A 98 4.14 -12.96 12.67
N LEU A 99 4.76 -11.79 12.56
CA LEU A 99 6.02 -11.57 11.85
C LEU A 99 7.26 -11.98 12.67
N ASP A 100 7.08 -12.38 13.93
CA ASP A 100 8.17 -12.63 14.89
C ASP A 100 9.15 -11.44 15.03
N ALA A 101 8.62 -10.21 14.92
CA ALA A 101 9.37 -8.96 14.85
C ALA A 101 9.41 -8.21 16.20
N LYS A 102 9.55 -8.94 17.31
CA LYS A 102 9.43 -8.37 18.67
C LYS A 102 10.41 -7.24 18.97
N GLU A 103 11.62 -7.32 18.42
CA GLU A 103 12.65 -6.29 18.56
C GLU A 103 12.27 -4.98 17.85
N GLU A 104 11.32 -5.04 16.91
CA GLU A 104 10.89 -3.92 16.08
C GLU A 104 9.59 -3.28 16.57
N ASN A 105 9.11 -3.65 17.76
CA ASN A 105 7.88 -3.10 18.35
C ASN A 105 7.97 -1.57 18.47
N ALA A 106 9.08 -1.04 18.97
CA ALA A 106 9.29 0.40 19.12
C ALA A 106 9.26 1.14 17.77
N ILE A 107 9.67 0.48 16.68
CA ILE A 107 9.61 1.06 15.34
C ILE A 107 8.18 1.12 14.83
N PHE A 108 7.41 0.05 15.01
CA PHE A 108 5.99 0.03 14.66
C PHE A 108 5.20 1.08 15.43
N ASP A 109 5.43 1.21 16.74
CA ASP A 109 4.82 2.25 17.57
C ASP A 109 5.19 3.65 17.06
N LYS A 110 6.48 3.90 16.83
CA LYS A 110 6.97 5.18 16.29
C LYS A 110 6.31 5.56 14.97
N MET A 111 6.11 4.62 14.04
CA MET A 111 5.40 4.88 12.77
C MET A 111 3.97 5.42 12.99
N HIS A 112 3.30 4.97 14.05
CA HIS A 112 1.95 5.40 14.37
C HIS A 112 1.92 6.71 15.19
N GLU A 113 2.91 6.95 16.04
CA GLU A 113 3.00 8.13 16.91
C GLU A 113 3.44 9.41 16.20
N VAL A 114 4.25 9.33 15.14
CA VAL A 114 4.71 10.53 14.41
C VAL A 114 3.54 11.33 13.83
N SER A 115 3.70 12.66 13.76
CA SER A 115 2.69 13.58 13.23
C SER A 115 2.38 13.32 11.74
N TRP A 116 1.17 13.69 11.34
CA TRP A 116 0.77 13.78 9.93
C TRP A 116 1.31 15.08 9.32
N GLU A 117 1.41 15.12 7.99
CA GLU A 117 1.89 16.22 7.15
C GLU A 117 3.37 16.57 7.26
N GLU A 118 4.13 15.86 8.09
CA GLU A 118 5.56 16.07 8.29
C GLU A 118 6.36 14.82 7.93
N LYS A 119 7.58 15.03 7.43
CA LYS A 119 8.54 13.95 7.16
C LYS A 119 9.32 13.63 8.44
N HIS A 120 9.32 12.36 8.82
CA HIS A 120 10.02 11.88 10.01
C HIS A 120 11.06 10.82 9.67
N GLN A 121 12.23 10.91 10.29
CA GLN A 121 13.21 9.84 10.26
C GLN A 121 12.82 8.75 11.26
N ILE A 122 12.46 7.55 10.76
CA ILE A 122 12.08 6.41 11.60
C ILE A 122 13.34 5.66 12.05
N THR A 123 14.20 5.31 11.10
CA THR A 123 15.56 4.75 11.30
C THR A 123 16.52 5.40 10.32
N ASP A 124 17.83 5.17 10.38
CA ASP A 124 18.79 5.79 9.45
C ASP A 124 18.47 5.55 7.95
N ASN A 125 17.84 4.43 7.62
CA ASN A 125 17.51 4.04 6.26
C ASN A 125 16.00 4.06 5.95
N PHE A 126 15.17 4.60 6.84
CA PHE A 126 13.72 4.66 6.62
C PHE A 126 13.14 5.98 7.11
N SER A 127 12.51 6.71 6.19
CA SER A 127 11.74 7.90 6.50
C SER A 127 10.26 7.71 6.15
N LEU A 128 9.38 8.32 6.93
CA LEU A 128 7.94 8.21 6.78
C LEU A 128 7.31 9.60 6.77
N THR A 129 6.46 9.84 5.77
CA THR A 129 5.52 10.97 5.72
C THR A 129 4.11 10.40 5.63
N LYS A 130 3.24 10.76 6.58
CA LYS A 130 1.82 10.39 6.53
C LYS A 130 1.01 11.61 6.10
N ARG A 131 0.17 11.49 5.08
CA ARG A 131 -0.65 12.58 4.53
C ARG A 131 -2.13 12.28 4.70
N LYS A 132 -2.83 13.15 5.43
CA LYS A 132 -4.25 13.03 5.76
C LYS A 132 -5.08 13.81 4.74
N GLN A 133 -5.24 13.20 3.57
CA GLN A 133 -5.92 13.81 2.43
C GLN A 133 -6.65 12.76 1.60
N PHE A 134 -7.51 13.21 0.69
CA PHE A 134 -8.11 12.34 -0.32
C PHE A 134 -7.11 12.01 -1.42
N PHE A 135 -7.34 10.89 -2.12
CA PHE A 135 -6.47 10.49 -3.23
C PHE A 135 -6.59 11.44 -4.41
N GLU A 136 -7.74 12.10 -4.57
CA GLU A 136 -7.96 13.17 -5.54
C GLU A 136 -7.06 14.40 -5.31
N ASP A 137 -6.58 14.63 -4.08
CA ASP A 137 -5.76 15.81 -3.74
C ASP A 137 -4.26 15.58 -4.02
N ILE A 138 -3.88 14.37 -4.44
CA ILE A 138 -2.50 14.05 -4.81
C ILE A 138 -2.10 14.86 -6.05
N THR A 139 -0.98 15.57 -5.90
CA THR A 139 -0.41 16.49 -6.90
C THR A 139 1.08 16.23 -7.15
N ASP A 140 1.66 15.16 -6.58
CA ASP A 140 3.06 14.83 -6.82
C ASP A 140 3.32 14.52 -8.30
N GLU A 141 4.47 14.94 -8.80
CA GLU A 141 4.93 14.72 -10.18
C GLU A 141 6.34 14.10 -10.15
N ASP A 142 6.54 12.99 -10.87
CA ASP A 142 7.82 12.29 -11.01
C ASP A 142 8.58 12.08 -9.67
N ALA A 143 7.83 11.77 -8.60
CA ALA A 143 8.33 11.71 -7.24
C ALA A 143 8.65 10.28 -6.76
N PHE A 144 7.90 9.28 -7.23
CA PHE A 144 7.93 7.93 -6.67
C PHE A 144 8.50 6.89 -7.62
N ASN A 145 9.33 5.98 -7.09
CA ASN A 145 9.76 4.80 -7.83
C ASN A 145 8.68 3.71 -7.83
N LEU A 146 7.88 3.65 -6.77
CA LEU A 146 6.91 2.60 -6.53
C LEU A 146 5.63 3.15 -5.92
N ILE A 147 4.49 2.68 -6.40
CA ILE A 147 3.18 2.90 -5.80
C ILE A 147 2.59 1.59 -5.32
N TYR A 148 2.22 1.54 -4.04
CA TYR A 148 1.32 0.53 -3.49
C TYR A 148 -0.10 1.06 -3.58
N PHE A 149 -0.87 0.53 -4.52
CA PHE A 149 -2.26 0.93 -4.69
C PHE A 149 -3.18 -0.01 -3.90
N ASP A 150 -3.38 0.32 -2.62
CA ASP A 150 -4.08 -0.50 -1.62
C ASP A 150 -5.39 0.14 -1.12
N ALA A 151 -6.14 0.74 -2.04
CA ALA A 151 -7.47 1.25 -1.75
C ALA A 151 -8.47 0.10 -1.52
N PHE A 152 -9.59 0.37 -0.83
CA PHE A 152 -10.69 -0.59 -0.77
C PHE A 152 -11.22 -0.91 -2.17
N GLY A 153 -11.71 -2.14 -2.35
CA GLY A 153 -12.00 -2.68 -3.66
C GLY A 153 -13.05 -1.87 -4.44
N ALA A 154 -12.94 -1.86 -5.77
CA ALA A 154 -13.81 -1.09 -6.66
C ALA A 154 -15.31 -1.44 -6.58
N ARG A 155 -15.69 -2.46 -5.79
CA ARG A 155 -17.09 -2.77 -5.50
C ARG A 155 -17.66 -1.75 -4.51
N VAL A 156 -16.89 -1.41 -3.48
CA VAL A 156 -17.33 -0.54 -2.39
C VAL A 156 -16.93 0.92 -2.63
N GLN A 157 -15.79 1.15 -3.27
CA GLN A 157 -15.30 2.49 -3.58
C GLN A 157 -14.90 2.63 -5.06
N PRO A 158 -15.84 2.48 -6.02
CA PRO A 158 -15.53 2.53 -7.45
C PRO A 158 -14.87 3.84 -7.91
N GLN A 159 -15.15 4.96 -7.23
CA GLN A 159 -14.58 6.27 -7.53
C GLN A 159 -13.06 6.33 -7.40
N LEU A 160 -12.46 5.45 -6.59
CA LEU A 160 -11.01 5.37 -6.42
C LEU A 160 -10.31 4.63 -7.57
N TRP A 161 -11.06 3.96 -8.44
CA TRP A 161 -10.52 3.09 -9.49
C TRP A 161 -10.79 3.63 -10.89
N THR A 162 -10.79 4.96 -11.02
CA THR A 162 -11.11 5.70 -12.24
C THR A 162 -9.84 6.08 -13.01
N GLU A 163 -10.01 6.47 -14.28
CA GLU A 163 -8.92 7.03 -15.09
C GLU A 163 -8.34 8.29 -14.44
N GLU A 164 -9.16 9.12 -13.80
CA GLU A 164 -8.70 10.34 -13.13
C GLU A 164 -7.72 10.04 -11.97
N ILE A 165 -8.04 9.05 -11.13
CA ILE A 165 -7.13 8.62 -10.06
C ILE A 165 -5.86 8.00 -10.65
N PHE A 166 -5.98 7.13 -11.65
CA PHE A 166 -4.79 6.52 -12.25
C PHE A 166 -3.94 7.54 -13.02
N ALA A 167 -4.51 8.62 -13.56
CA ALA A 167 -3.76 9.71 -14.16
C ALA A 167 -2.84 10.37 -13.13
N LYS A 168 -3.35 10.61 -11.90
CA LYS A 168 -2.53 11.10 -10.79
C LYS A 168 -1.39 10.13 -10.47
N MET A 169 -1.70 8.84 -10.34
CA MET A 169 -0.66 7.82 -10.08
C MET A 169 0.40 7.77 -11.18
N PHE A 170 0.00 7.90 -12.44
CA PHE A 170 0.91 7.94 -13.59
C PHE A 170 1.80 9.18 -13.55
N THR A 171 1.24 10.34 -13.22
CA THR A 171 2.00 11.59 -13.07
C THR A 171 2.97 11.51 -11.90
N SER A 172 2.57 10.94 -10.76
CA SER A 172 3.39 10.86 -9.55
C SER A 172 4.56 9.88 -9.64
N LEU A 173 4.49 8.86 -10.51
CA LEU A 173 5.59 7.93 -10.73
C LEU A 173 6.70 8.57 -11.57
N LYS A 174 7.95 8.33 -11.16
CA LYS A 174 9.14 8.53 -12.00
C LYS A 174 9.08 7.64 -13.24
N GLU A 175 9.89 7.97 -14.24
CA GLU A 175 10.09 7.11 -15.40
C GLU A 175 10.53 5.69 -14.98
N ASN A 176 9.95 4.68 -15.63
CA ASN A 176 10.06 3.26 -15.29
C ASN A 176 9.55 2.90 -13.89
N GLY A 177 8.83 3.82 -13.23
CA GLY A 177 8.17 3.58 -11.96
C GLY A 177 7.07 2.52 -12.06
N ILE A 178 6.87 1.82 -10.94
CA ILE A 178 6.01 0.64 -10.84
C ILE A 178 4.79 0.97 -9.98
N LEU A 179 3.61 0.50 -10.36
CA LEU A 179 2.44 0.44 -9.49
C LEU A 179 2.00 -1.02 -9.36
N VAL A 180 1.72 -1.44 -8.13
CA VAL A 180 1.18 -2.77 -7.82
C VAL A 180 -0.13 -2.67 -7.06
N THR A 181 -1.04 -3.61 -7.32
CA THR A 181 -2.32 -3.70 -6.61
C THR A 181 -2.82 -5.14 -6.59
N TYR A 182 -3.51 -5.52 -5.51
CA TYR A 182 -4.17 -6.82 -5.42
C TYR A 182 -5.32 -6.98 -6.43
N SER A 183 -5.85 -5.87 -6.96
CA SER A 183 -7.03 -5.88 -7.84
C SER A 183 -6.69 -6.41 -9.22
N ALA A 184 -7.54 -7.27 -9.78
CA ALA A 184 -7.44 -7.79 -11.15
C ALA A 184 -8.65 -7.48 -12.03
N LYS A 185 -9.50 -6.53 -11.61
CA LYS A 185 -10.71 -6.18 -12.37
C LYS A 185 -10.36 -5.65 -13.75
N GLY A 186 -11.11 -6.10 -14.76
CA GLY A 186 -10.91 -5.66 -16.14
C GLY A 186 -11.10 -4.15 -16.35
N SER A 187 -11.99 -3.51 -15.57
CA SER A 187 -12.17 -2.06 -15.59
C SER A 187 -10.94 -1.32 -15.08
N VAL A 188 -10.33 -1.80 -13.98
CA VAL A 188 -9.11 -1.24 -13.39
C VAL A 188 -7.96 -1.27 -14.38
N ARG A 189 -7.73 -2.44 -15.00
CA ARG A 189 -6.71 -2.58 -16.05
C ARG A 189 -6.92 -1.60 -17.20
N ARG A 190 -8.15 -1.47 -17.70
CA ARG A 190 -8.45 -0.54 -18.80
C ARG A 190 -8.22 0.91 -18.41
N ALA A 191 -8.60 1.30 -17.19
CA ALA A 191 -8.38 2.65 -16.70
C ALA A 191 -6.87 2.98 -16.58
N MET A 192 -6.07 2.07 -16.04
CA MET A 192 -4.60 2.22 -16.04
C MET A 192 -4.02 2.31 -17.46
N GLN A 193 -4.48 1.48 -18.39
CA GLN A 193 -4.01 1.52 -19.78
C GLN A 193 -4.39 2.83 -20.50
N ALA A 194 -5.58 3.37 -20.22
CA ALA A 194 -6.07 4.62 -20.82
C ALA A 194 -5.16 5.82 -20.48
N VAL A 195 -4.56 5.82 -19.28
CA VAL A 195 -3.64 6.90 -18.85
C VAL A 195 -2.18 6.67 -19.24
N GLY A 196 -1.87 5.55 -19.91
CA GLY A 196 -0.55 5.28 -20.48
C GLY A 196 0.27 4.21 -19.78
N PHE A 197 -0.23 3.54 -18.75
CA PHE A 197 0.49 2.43 -18.13
C PHE A 197 0.62 1.23 -19.08
N THR A 198 1.79 0.60 -19.09
CA THR A 198 1.90 -0.80 -19.52
C THR A 198 1.46 -1.69 -18.37
N VAL A 199 0.38 -2.46 -18.55
CA VAL A 199 -0.22 -3.28 -17.48
C VAL A 199 -0.13 -4.76 -17.80
N GLU A 200 0.38 -5.54 -16.85
CA GLU A 200 0.44 -7.00 -16.89
C GLU A 200 -0.42 -7.63 -15.79
N ARG A 201 -0.81 -8.88 -16.02
CA ARG A 201 -1.48 -9.71 -15.02
C ARG A 201 -0.47 -10.69 -14.45
N LEU A 202 -0.44 -10.79 -13.13
CA LEU A 202 0.42 -11.70 -12.40
C LEU A 202 -0.44 -12.70 -11.61
N PRO A 203 0.10 -13.86 -11.21
CA PRO A 203 -0.56 -14.73 -10.24
C PRO A 203 -0.93 -13.93 -8.98
N GLY A 204 -2.17 -14.09 -8.51
CA GLY A 204 -2.65 -13.38 -7.32
C GLY A 204 -2.14 -13.99 -6.00
N PRO A 205 -2.28 -13.26 -4.88
CA PRO A 205 -2.02 -13.78 -3.53
C PRO A 205 -3.02 -14.88 -3.15
N PRO A 206 -2.84 -15.58 -2.01
CA PRO A 206 -3.79 -16.57 -1.52
C PRO A 206 -5.27 -16.10 -1.61
N GLY A 207 -6.10 -16.91 -2.24
CA GLY A 207 -7.52 -16.61 -2.46
C GLY A 207 -7.86 -15.69 -3.65
N LYS A 208 -6.86 -15.16 -4.37
CA LYS A 208 -7.05 -14.38 -5.60
C LYS A 208 -6.32 -15.05 -6.77
N ARG A 209 -6.96 -15.13 -7.95
CA ARG A 209 -6.36 -15.78 -9.13
C ARG A 209 -5.29 -14.93 -9.79
N GLU A 210 -5.56 -13.63 -9.89
CA GLU A 210 -4.72 -12.67 -10.59
C GLU A 210 -4.58 -11.41 -9.72
N MET A 211 -3.51 -10.66 -9.98
CA MET A 211 -3.31 -9.28 -9.53
C MET A 211 -2.74 -8.46 -10.70
N LEU A 212 -2.59 -7.13 -10.53
CA LEU A 212 -2.07 -6.26 -11.57
C LEU A 212 -0.76 -5.59 -11.14
N ARG A 213 0.15 -5.47 -12.12
CA ARG A 213 1.30 -4.58 -12.06
C ARG A 213 1.27 -3.67 -13.28
N ALA A 214 1.57 -2.41 -13.06
CA ALA A 214 1.59 -1.36 -14.06
C ALA A 214 2.95 -0.65 -14.05
N ILE A 215 3.45 -0.25 -15.23
CA ILE A 215 4.76 0.40 -15.37
C ILE A 215 4.60 1.66 -16.23
N LYS A 216 5.14 2.80 -15.74
CA LYS A 216 5.30 4.05 -16.50
C LYS A 216 6.52 3.93 -17.41
N LYS A 217 6.38 3.26 -18.55
CA LYS A 217 7.51 3.11 -19.49
C LYS A 217 7.96 4.47 -20.03
N SER A 218 9.28 4.59 -20.20
CA SER A 218 9.87 5.69 -20.97
C SER A 218 9.18 5.85 -22.33
N LYS A 219 8.89 7.10 -22.70
CA LYS A 219 8.50 7.40 -24.08
C LYS A 219 9.77 7.28 -24.93
N LEU A 220 9.88 6.18 -25.67
CA LEU A 220 10.89 5.98 -26.72
C LEU A 220 10.91 7.14 -27.72
#